data_AF-A0A7C9DWW7-F1
#
_entry.id   AF-A0A7C9DWW7-F1
#
_cell.length_a   1.000
_cell.length_b   1.000
_cell.length_c   1.000
_cell.angle_alpha   90.00
_cell.angle_beta   90.00
_cell.angle_gamma   90.00
#
_symmetry.space_group_name_H-M   'P 1'
#
loop_
_entity.id
_entity.type
_entity.pdbx_description
1 polymer ?
#
loop_
_entity_poly.entity_id
_entity_poly.type
_entity_poly.pdbx_seq_one_letter_code
_entity_poly.pdbx_strand_id
1 'polypeptide(L)'
;MVLICECSGYAKAKKVAVVGAGISGLAAAYKLKSHGLNVTLFEADKRAGGKIRTVTKDGLIWDEGANTMTESEVEVTSLLDDLELRKKQQFPISQHKRYIARDGLPLLIPSNPVALFKSNILSTESKVVFLNKFF
;
A
#
# COMPACT_ATOMS: atom_id res chain seq x y z
N MET A 1 12.43 -28.17 -57.16
CA MET A 1 13.34 -27.58 -56.16
C MET A 1 12.48 -26.97 -55.08
N VAL A 2 12.34 -27.67 -53.96
CA VAL A 2 11.51 -27.26 -52.82
C VAL A 2 12.35 -26.29 -51.98
N LEU A 3 11.92 -25.03 -51.89
CA LEU A 3 12.44 -24.09 -50.90
C LEU A 3 11.48 -24.13 -49.71
N ILE A 4 11.88 -24.88 -48.69
CA ILE A 4 11.29 -24.79 -47.36
C ILE A 4 11.79 -23.47 -46.77
N CYS A 5 10.92 -22.46 -46.74
CA CYS A 5 11.16 -21.27 -45.93
C CYS A 5 10.74 -21.63 -44.50
N GLU A 6 11.72 -21.84 -43.62
CA GLU A 6 11.47 -21.98 -42.18
C GLU A 6 10.79 -20.70 -41.69
N CYS A 7 9.52 -20.82 -41.30
CA CYS A 7 8.86 -19.82 -40.47
C CYS A 7 9.52 -19.88 -39.08
N SER A 8 10.62 -19.14 -38.90
CA SER A 8 11.23 -18.93 -37.58
C SER A 8 10.20 -18.20 -36.71
N GLY A 9 9.61 -18.94 -35.78
CA GLY A 9 8.63 -18.46 -34.83
C GLY A 9 9.23 -17.46 -33.86
N TYR A 10 9.21 -16.17 -34.22
CA TYR A 10 9.24 -15.09 -33.25
C TYR A 10 7.79 -14.65 -32.99
N ALA A 11 7.14 -15.29 -32.03
CA ALA A 11 5.90 -14.75 -31.48
C ALA A 11 6.19 -13.32 -30.99
N LYS A 12 5.69 -12.33 -31.72
CA LYS A 12 5.91 -10.90 -31.44
C LYS A 12 5.56 -10.64 -29.97
N ALA A 13 6.54 -10.25 -29.16
CA ALA A 13 6.35 -10.02 -27.73
C ALA A 13 5.12 -9.12 -27.50
N LYS A 14 4.15 -9.62 -26.73
CA LYS A 14 2.90 -8.90 -26.47
C LYS A 14 3.24 -7.55 -25.83
N LYS A 15 2.74 -6.47 -26.43
CA LYS A 15 2.92 -5.10 -25.94
C LYS A 15 1.76 -4.75 -25.03
N VAL A 16 2.05 -4.16 -23.87
CA VAL A 16 1.06 -3.74 -22.88
C VAL A 16 1.25 -2.26 -22.57
N ALA A 17 0.17 -1.50 -22.66
CA ALA A 17 0.13 -0.11 -22.18
C ALA A 17 -0.45 -0.09 -20.77
N VAL A 18 0.23 0.58 -19.84
CA VAL A 18 -0.26 0.87 -18.49
C VAL A 18 -0.44 2.38 -18.37
N VAL A 19 -1.61 2.83 -17.94
CA VAL A 19 -1.93 4.27 -17.82
C VAL A 19 -2.01 4.63 -16.33
N GLY A 20 -1.15 5.56 -15.91
CA GLY A 20 -0.95 6.00 -14.53
C GLY A 20 0.27 5.34 -13.89
N ALA A 21 1.26 6.12 -13.48
CA ALA A 21 2.44 5.71 -12.72
C ALA A 21 2.26 5.93 -11.20
N GLY A 22 1.06 5.71 -10.69
CA GLY A 22 0.81 5.50 -9.25
C GLY A 22 1.24 4.11 -8.78
N ILE A 23 1.14 3.83 -7.48
CA ILE A 23 1.57 2.55 -6.90
C ILE A 23 0.97 1.33 -7.62
N SER A 24 -0.32 1.37 -7.96
CA SER A 24 -1.00 0.27 -8.66
C SER A 24 -0.44 0.06 -10.08
N GLY A 25 -0.22 1.14 -10.84
CA GLY A 25 0.31 1.05 -12.20
C GLY A 25 1.78 0.66 -12.25
N LEU A 26 2.58 1.15 -11.30
CA LEU A 26 3.97 0.74 -11.13
C LEU A 26 4.08 -0.74 -10.75
N ALA A 27 3.26 -1.22 -9.81
CA ALA A 27 3.22 -2.63 -9.43
C ALA A 27 2.77 -3.52 -10.60
N ALA A 28 1.75 -3.11 -11.35
CA ALA A 28 1.30 -3.82 -12.55
C ALA A 28 2.40 -3.87 -13.62
N ALA A 29 3.02 -2.74 -13.93
CA ALA A 29 4.11 -2.66 -14.90
C ALA A 29 5.31 -3.51 -14.49
N TYR A 30 5.67 -3.50 -13.21
CA TYR A 30 6.73 -4.33 -12.63
C TYR A 30 6.41 -5.83 -12.82
N LYS A 31 5.21 -6.27 -12.44
CA LYS A 31 4.80 -7.67 -12.56
C LYS A 31 4.71 -8.12 -14.02
N LEU A 32 4.15 -7.31 -14.91
CA LEU A 32 4.09 -7.62 -16.34
C LEU A 32 5.49 -7.74 -16.96
N LYS A 33 6.39 -6.83 -16.60
CA LYS A 33 7.78 -6.85 -17.06
C LYS A 33 8.54 -8.07 -16.55
N SER A 34 8.31 -8.51 -15.30
CA SER A 34 8.94 -9.73 -14.77
C SER A 34 8.47 -11.01 -15.47
N HIS A 35 7.34 -10.97 -16.18
CA HIS A 35 6.84 -12.05 -17.05
C HIS A 35 7.31 -11.91 -18.52
N GLY A 36 8.30 -11.05 -18.80
CA GLY A 36 8.89 -10.90 -20.13
C GLY A 36 8.05 -10.10 -21.13
N LEU A 37 7.00 -9.40 -20.68
CA LEU A 37 6.15 -8.58 -21.54
C LEU A 37 6.80 -7.22 -21.85
N ASN A 38 6.52 -6.68 -23.03
CA ASN A 38 6.96 -5.34 -23.41
C ASN A 38 5.96 -4.29 -22.91
N VAL A 39 6.30 -3.60 -21.82
CA VAL A 39 5.40 -2.68 -21.12
C VAL A 39 5.78 -1.22 -21.43
N THR A 40 4.79 -0.41 -21.79
CA THR A 40 4.90 1.06 -21.85
C THR A 40 4.00 1.66 -20.78
N LEU A 41 4.57 2.45 -19.88
CA LEU A 41 3.86 3.13 -18.79
C LEU A 41 3.69 4.62 -19.13
N PHE A 42 2.48 5.12 -19.03
CA PHE A 42 2.14 6.53 -19.25
C PHE A 42 1.76 7.19 -17.92
N GLU A 43 2.16 8.44 -17.73
CA GLU A 43 1.81 9.26 -16.56
C GLU A 43 1.45 10.66 -17.04
N ALA A 44 0.42 11.25 -16.45
CA ALA A 44 -0.02 12.61 -16.75
C ALA A 44 0.85 13.65 -16.03
N ASP A 45 1.29 13.33 -14.82
CA ASP A 45 2.15 14.19 -14.01
C ASP A 45 3.61 14.17 -14.47
N LYS A 46 4.37 15.17 -14.00
CA LYS A 46 5.83 15.26 -14.23
C LYS A 46 6.66 14.26 -13.41
N ARG A 47 6.01 13.40 -12.61
CA ARG A 47 6.68 12.44 -11.72
C ARG A 47 5.84 11.18 -11.57
N ALA A 48 6.49 10.06 -11.25
CA ALA A 48 5.83 8.87 -10.77
C ALA A 48 5.47 8.97 -9.27
N GLY A 49 4.68 8.00 -8.80
CA GLY A 49 4.33 7.78 -7.39
C GLY A 49 2.84 7.97 -7.08
N GLY A 50 2.11 8.73 -7.90
CA GLY A 50 0.70 9.03 -7.67
C GLY A 50 0.49 9.65 -6.28
N LYS A 51 -0.33 9.01 -5.44
CA LYS A 51 -0.59 9.45 -4.05
C LYS A 51 0.58 9.27 -3.08
N ILE A 52 1.62 8.54 -3.46
CA ILE A 52 2.87 8.44 -2.68
C ILE A 52 3.77 9.59 -3.13
N ARG A 53 4.04 10.52 -2.21
CA ARG A 53 4.88 11.69 -2.46
C ARG A 53 5.53 12.18 -1.17
N THR A 54 6.81 11.90 -1.04
CA THR A 54 7.66 12.44 0.01
C THR A 54 8.27 13.77 -0.43
N VAL A 55 8.28 14.76 0.45
CA VAL A 55 8.95 16.04 0.26
C VAL A 55 10.05 16.19 1.29
N THR A 56 11.20 16.68 0.84
CA THR A 56 12.32 17.06 1.70
C THR A 56 12.61 18.53 1.50
N LYS A 57 12.46 19.34 2.53
CA LYS A 57 12.66 20.79 2.46
C LYS A 57 13.01 21.34 3.84
N ASP A 58 13.98 22.26 3.90
CA ASP A 58 14.39 22.97 5.13
C ASP A 58 14.72 22.03 6.31
N GLY A 59 15.34 20.88 6.02
CA GLY A 59 15.68 19.85 7.01
C GLY A 59 14.49 18.99 7.47
N LEU A 60 13.30 19.21 6.93
CA LEU A 60 12.09 18.45 7.21
C LEU A 60 11.80 17.41 6.13
N ILE A 61 11.16 16.30 6.53
CA ILE A 61 10.68 15.24 5.64
C ILE A 61 9.21 14.96 5.99
N TRP A 62 8.33 14.99 5.00
CA TRP A 62 6.91 14.63 5.16
C TRP A 62 6.34 14.01 3.89
N ASP A 63 5.24 13.25 4.02
CA ASP A 63 4.46 12.82 2.85
C ASP A 63 3.21 13.68 2.66
N GLU A 64 2.95 14.07 1.42
CA GLU A 64 1.77 14.86 1.02
C GLU A 64 0.54 13.99 0.68
N GLY A 65 0.63 12.68 0.91
CA GLY A 65 -0.44 11.73 0.62
C GLY A 65 -0.38 10.53 1.55
N ALA A 66 -0.02 9.36 1.03
CA ALA A 66 0.14 8.18 1.87
C ALA A 66 1.34 8.33 2.83
N ASN A 67 1.09 8.32 4.14
CA ASN A 67 2.13 8.44 5.18
C ASN A 67 2.61 7.10 5.75
N THR A 68 1.79 6.05 5.67
CA THR A 68 2.12 4.71 6.19
C THR A 68 1.43 3.66 5.35
N MET A 69 1.97 2.43 5.38
CA MET A 69 1.36 1.25 4.78
C MET A 69 1.36 0.09 5.76
N THR A 70 0.61 -0.95 5.44
CA THR A 70 0.64 -2.27 6.08
C THR A 70 1.09 -3.31 5.07
N GLU A 71 1.70 -4.38 5.56
CA GLU A 71 2.08 -5.54 4.75
C GLU A 71 1.21 -6.73 5.15
N SER A 72 -0.08 -6.64 4.85
CA SER A 72 -1.01 -7.74 5.17
C SER A 72 -1.07 -8.76 4.04
N GLU A 73 -0.53 -8.41 2.87
CA GLU A 73 -0.60 -9.13 1.62
C GLU A 73 0.78 -9.69 1.24
N VAL A 74 0.81 -10.94 0.79
CA VAL A 74 2.03 -11.62 0.36
C VAL A 74 2.67 -10.89 -0.82
N GLU A 75 1.86 -10.34 -1.72
CA GLU A 75 2.33 -9.60 -2.90
C GLU A 75 3.15 -8.36 -2.52
N VAL A 76 2.75 -7.66 -1.45
CA VAL A 76 3.49 -6.50 -0.94
C VAL A 76 4.81 -6.95 -0.33
N THR A 77 4.77 -8.03 0.46
CA THR A 77 5.95 -8.63 1.09
C THR A 77 6.98 -9.03 0.02
N SER A 78 6.56 -9.81 -0.98
CA SER A 78 7.41 -10.22 -2.09
C SER A 78 7.96 -9.04 -2.89
N LEU A 79 7.15 -8.01 -3.13
CA LEU A 79 7.63 -6.81 -3.84
C LEU A 79 8.74 -6.08 -3.07
N LEU A 80 8.65 -6.01 -1.75
CA LEU A 80 9.69 -5.39 -0.91
C LEU A 80 10.98 -6.20 -0.90
N ASP A 81 10.87 -7.53 -0.93
CA ASP A 81 12.03 -8.42 -1.02
C ASP A 81 12.70 -8.35 -2.39
N ASP A 82 11.92 -8.47 -3.47
CA ASP A 82 12.42 -8.42 -4.85
C ASP A 82 13.12 -7.08 -5.18
N LEU A 83 12.65 -5.97 -4.58
CA LEU A 83 13.24 -4.64 -4.76
C LEU A 83 14.31 -4.31 -3.70
N GLU A 84 14.63 -5.26 -2.83
CA GLU A 84 15.60 -5.12 -1.73
C GLU A 84 15.33 -3.92 -0.81
N LEU A 85 14.05 -3.59 -0.59
CA LEU A 85 13.63 -2.41 0.16
C LEU A 85 13.57 -2.63 1.67
N ARG A 86 13.73 -3.86 2.15
CA ARG A 86 13.69 -4.21 3.59
C ARG A 86 14.60 -3.35 4.44
N LYS A 87 15.81 -3.05 3.97
CA LYS A 87 16.79 -2.23 4.70
C LYS A 87 16.39 -0.74 4.80
N LYS A 88 15.47 -0.29 3.94
CA LYS A 88 14.96 1.09 3.92
C LYS A 88 13.63 1.23 4.66
N GLN A 89 13.03 0.11 5.08
CA GLN A 89 11.78 0.11 5.80
C GLN A 89 11.96 0.75 7.18
N GLN A 90 11.04 1.64 7.54
CA GLN A 90 11.04 2.33 8.82
C GLN A 90 9.75 2.02 9.57
N PHE A 91 9.89 1.74 10.87
CA PHE A 91 8.77 1.52 11.76
C PHE A 91 8.68 2.70 12.76
N PRO A 92 7.46 3.11 13.15
CA PRO A 92 7.30 4.14 14.17
C PRO A 92 7.99 3.74 15.48
N ILE A 93 8.82 4.63 16.02
CA ILE A 93 9.48 4.44 17.33
C ILE A 93 8.48 4.68 18.48
N SER A 94 7.47 5.53 18.25
CA SER A 94 6.47 5.91 19.26
C SER A 94 5.45 4.81 19.54
N GLN A 95 4.87 4.81 20.74
CA GLN A 95 3.79 3.90 21.12
C GLN A 95 2.60 3.96 20.15
N HIS A 96 2.03 2.79 19.82
CA HIS A 96 0.83 2.66 18.98
C HIS A 96 -0.46 3.06 19.73
N LYS A 97 -0.56 4.33 20.15
CA LYS A 97 -1.76 4.90 20.76
C LYS A 97 -2.58 5.64 19.70
N ARG A 98 -3.88 5.38 19.70
CA ARG A 98 -4.86 6.09 18.86
C ARG A 98 -5.83 6.84 19.76
N TYR A 99 -6.28 7.99 19.31
CA TYR A 99 -7.21 8.85 20.05
C TYR A 99 -8.41 9.18 19.15
N ILE A 100 -9.55 9.43 19.77
CA ILE A 100 -10.70 10.10 19.13
C ILE A 100 -10.92 11.46 19.79
N ALA A 101 -11.42 12.44 19.02
CA ALA A 101 -11.90 13.68 19.59
C ALA A 101 -13.32 13.49 20.12
N ARG A 102 -13.55 13.76 21.41
CA ARG A 102 -14.88 13.77 22.04
C ARG A 102 -14.95 14.95 22.99
N ASP A 103 -16.00 15.75 22.89
CA ASP A 103 -16.22 16.95 23.70
C ASP A 103 -15.02 17.91 23.70
N GLY A 104 -14.35 18.03 22.54
CA GLY A 104 -13.16 18.85 22.35
C GLY A 104 -11.86 18.28 22.93
N LEU A 105 -11.89 17.09 23.54
CA LEU A 105 -10.73 16.46 24.18
C LEU A 105 -10.28 15.19 23.44
N PRO A 106 -8.96 14.91 23.40
CA PRO A 106 -8.44 13.65 22.88
C PRO A 106 -8.65 12.52 23.88
N LEU A 107 -9.53 11.57 23.54
CA LEU A 107 -9.79 10.38 24.34
C LEU A 107 -9.05 9.17 23.76
N LEU A 108 -8.26 8.49 24.60
CA LEU A 108 -7.51 7.29 24.20
C LEU A 108 -8.45 6.16 23.78
N ILE A 109 -8.18 5.56 22.62
CA ILE A 109 -8.89 4.38 22.13
C ILE A 109 -8.35 3.13 22.84
N PRO A 110 -9.20 2.34 23.52
CA PRO A 110 -8.80 1.07 24.12
C PRO A 110 -8.23 0.10 23.08
N SER A 111 -7.10 -0.52 23.38
CA SER A 111 -6.38 -1.39 22.42
C SER A 111 -6.84 -2.84 22.40
N ASN A 112 -7.71 -3.25 23.32
CA ASN A 112 -8.21 -4.63 23.43
C ASN A 112 -9.60 -4.65 24.08
N PRO A 113 -10.35 -5.77 23.98
CA PRO A 113 -11.71 -5.88 24.50
C PRO A 113 -11.83 -5.60 26.00
N VAL A 114 -10.90 -6.10 26.83
CA VAL A 114 -10.94 -5.89 28.29
C VAL A 114 -10.82 -4.40 28.63
N ALA A 115 -9.90 -3.70 27.96
CA ALA A 115 -9.75 -2.25 28.12
C ALA A 115 -10.99 -1.49 27.62
N LEU A 116 -11.66 -1.96 26.56
CA LEU A 116 -12.89 -1.36 26.05
C LEU A 116 -13.99 -1.36 27.11
N PHE A 117 -14.25 -2.50 27.74
CA PHE A 117 -15.30 -2.62 28.76
C PHE A 117 -14.98 -1.84 30.04
N LYS A 118 -13.70 -1.70 30.39
CA LYS A 118 -13.24 -0.87 31.52
C LYS A 118 -13.23 0.64 31.21
N SER A 119 -13.24 1.03 29.94
CA SER A 119 -13.22 2.43 29.53
C SER A 119 -14.60 3.08 29.49
N ASN A 120 -14.64 4.41 29.43
CA ASN A 120 -15.87 5.19 29.22
C ASN A 120 -16.06 5.62 27.75
N ILE A 121 -15.40 4.93 26.79
CA ILE A 121 -15.54 5.27 25.38
C ILE A 121 -16.92 4.87 24.82
N LEU A 122 -17.53 3.83 25.39
CA LEU A 122 -18.89 3.38 25.09
C LEU A 122 -19.80 3.58 26.31
N SER A 123 -21.07 3.90 26.08
CA SER A 123 -22.09 3.85 27.13
C SER A 123 -22.33 2.42 27.59
N THR A 124 -22.92 2.24 28.77
CA THR A 124 -23.27 0.91 29.29
C THR A 124 -24.17 0.15 28.31
N GLU A 125 -25.16 0.82 27.73
CA GLU A 125 -26.07 0.22 26.72
C GLU A 125 -25.30 -0.27 25.48
N SER A 126 -24.36 0.53 24.97
CA SER A 126 -23.52 0.13 23.83
C SER A 126 -22.61 -1.04 24.15
N LYS A 127 -22.13 -1.15 25.40
CA LYS A 127 -21.34 -2.32 25.83
C LYS A 127 -22.18 -3.60 25.85
N VAL A 128 -23.44 -3.52 26.28
CA VAL A 128 -24.37 -4.68 26.26
C VAL A 128 -24.67 -5.11 24.83
N VAL A 129 -24.96 -4.17 23.92
CA VAL A 129 -25.19 -4.48 22.49
C VAL A 129 -23.96 -5.14 21.86
N PHE A 130 -22.76 -4.64 22.19
CA PHE A 130 -21.52 -5.22 21.70
C PHE A 130 -21.32 -6.67 22.18
N LEU A 131 -21.59 -6.96 23.46
CA LEU A 131 -21.51 -8.33 24.00
C LEU A 131 -22.44 -9.28 23.24
N ASN A 132 -23.71 -8.89 23.06
CA ASN A 132 -24.73 -9.73 22.43
C ASN A 132 -24.51 -9.99 20.92
N LYS A 133 -23.62 -9.23 20.26
CA LYS A 133 -23.37 -9.34 18.82
C LYS A 133 -22.13 -10.16 18.49
N PHE A 134 -21.20 -10.30 19.43
CA PHE A 134 -19.89 -10.93 19.22
C PHE A 134 -19.64 -12.16 20.11
N PHE A 135 -20.51 -12.42 21.08
CA PHE A 135 -20.57 -13.63 21.90
C PHE A 135 -21.98 -14.20 21.86
#